data_AF-A0A7C9RLR7-F1
#
_entry.id   AF-A0A7C9RLR7-F1
#
_cell.length_a   1.000
_cell.length_b   1.000
_cell.length_c   1.000
_cell.angle_alpha   90.00
_cell.angle_beta   90.00
_cell.angle_gamma   90.00
#
_symmetry.space_group_name_H-M   'P 1'
#
loop_
_entity.id
_entity.type
_entity.pdbx_description
1 polymer ?
#
loop_
_entity_poly.entity_id
_entity_poly.type
_entity_poly.pdbx_seq_one_letter_code
_entity_poly.pdbx_strand_id
1 'polypeptide(L)'
;MGTGFHAEPEGLKHTAKHDIGKLIDHTHTARGKIAQTEQLDGRAFAGDVEVYEAHGEWAGTRSMLLNVFARNEENLELAQKALIEVADRYIAADTENRNAFGGILP
;
A
#
# COMPACT_ATOMS: atom_id res chain seq x y z
N MET A 1 -7.86 -7.74 -33.91
CA MET A 1 -7.67 -8.34 -32.57
C MET A 1 -7.23 -7.22 -31.64
N GLY A 2 -7.89 -7.08 -30.50
CA GLY A 2 -8.00 -5.83 -29.74
C GLY A 2 -6.68 -5.22 -29.28
N THR A 3 -6.59 -3.90 -29.41
CA THR A 3 -5.61 -3.03 -28.77
C THR A 3 -5.82 -3.04 -27.26
N GLY A 4 -5.48 -4.15 -26.61
CA GLY A 4 -5.50 -4.27 -25.15
C GLY A 4 -4.34 -3.48 -24.57
N PHE A 5 -4.63 -2.67 -23.55
CA PHE A 5 -3.69 -2.01 -22.64
C PHE A 5 -2.29 -2.64 -22.65
N HIS A 6 -1.33 -2.04 -23.40
CA HIS A 6 0.09 -2.39 -23.32
C HIS A 6 0.69 -1.78 -22.06
N ALA A 7 0.22 -2.18 -20.89
CA ALA A 7 1.03 -2.01 -19.70
C ALA A 7 2.14 -3.07 -19.81
N GLU A 8 3.38 -2.63 -20.07
CA GLU A 8 4.53 -3.54 -20.06
C GLU A 8 4.55 -4.29 -18.73
N PRO A 9 4.50 -5.65 -18.72
CA PRO A 9 4.43 -6.43 -17.49
C PRO A 9 5.57 -6.10 -16.52
N GLU A 10 6.75 -5.76 -17.04
CA GLU A 10 7.89 -5.31 -16.24
C GLU A 10 7.65 -3.94 -15.60
N GLY A 11 6.96 -3.01 -16.28
CA GLY A 11 6.53 -1.73 -15.71
C GLY A 11 5.50 -1.90 -14.59
N LEU A 12 4.57 -2.85 -14.73
CA LEU A 12 3.62 -3.20 -13.67
C LEU A 12 4.32 -3.79 -12.45
N LYS A 13 5.27 -4.73 -12.66
CA LYS A 13 6.09 -5.30 -11.59
C LYS A 13 6.98 -4.26 -10.91
N HIS A 14 7.54 -3.34 -11.68
CA HIS A 14 8.32 -2.22 -11.16
C HIS A 14 7.47 -1.32 -10.26
N THR A 15 6.32 -0.87 -10.76
CA THR A 15 5.38 -0.02 -10.00
C THR A 15 4.94 -0.70 -8.71
N ALA A 16 4.60 -2.00 -8.78
CA ALA A 16 4.18 -2.78 -7.63
C ALA A 16 5.29 -2.90 -6.57
N LYS A 17 6.51 -3.22 -6.97
CA LYS A 17 7.62 -3.45 -6.02
C LYS A 17 8.21 -2.16 -5.48
N HIS A 18 8.39 -1.16 -6.33
CA HIS A 18 9.12 0.05 -5.99
C HIS A 18 8.18 1.14 -5.48
N ASP A 19 7.19 1.54 -6.26
CA ASP A 19 6.37 2.70 -5.91
C ASP A 19 5.35 2.36 -4.82
N ILE A 20 4.61 1.25 -4.98
CA ILE A 20 3.69 0.79 -3.93
C ILE A 20 4.47 0.29 -2.71
N GLY A 21 5.60 -0.40 -2.92
CA GLY A 21 6.47 -0.82 -1.81
C GLY A 21 6.90 0.36 -0.94
N LYS A 22 7.35 1.47 -1.54
CA LYS A 22 7.68 2.70 -0.80
C LYS A 22 6.49 3.29 -0.06
N LEU A 23 5.30 3.26 -0.64
CA LEU A 23 4.09 3.76 0.02
C LEU A 23 3.72 2.91 1.24
N ILE A 24 3.89 1.58 1.17
CA ILE A 24 3.72 0.68 2.32
C ILE A 24 4.72 1.05 3.42
N ASP A 25 6.00 1.17 3.09
CA ASP A 25 7.05 1.53 4.06
C ASP A 25 6.79 2.89 4.72
N HIS A 26 6.37 3.89 3.95
CA HIS A 26 6.01 5.20 4.45
C HIS A 26 4.78 5.15 5.38
N THR A 27 3.75 4.37 5.01
CA THR A 27 2.53 4.18 5.79
C THR A 27 2.86 3.52 7.13
N HIS A 28 3.67 2.45 7.09
CA HIS A 28 4.16 1.75 8.27
C HIS A 28 4.96 2.67 9.19
N THR A 29 5.90 3.44 8.63
CA THR A 29 6.72 4.40 9.38
C THR A 29 5.88 5.49 10.02
N ALA A 30 4.92 6.06 9.28
CA ALA A 30 4.02 7.10 9.79
C ALA A 30 3.16 6.58 10.95
N ARG A 31 2.61 5.37 10.81
CA ARG A 31 1.87 4.67 11.87
C ARG A 31 2.71 4.49 13.12
N GLY A 32 3.95 4.03 12.98
CA GLY A 32 4.90 3.87 14.08
C GLY A 32 5.17 5.19 14.82
N LYS A 33 5.40 6.28 14.08
CA LYS A 33 5.61 7.62 14.66
C LYS A 33 4.38 8.12 15.42
N ILE A 34 3.18 7.91 14.87
CA ILE A 34 1.93 8.29 15.56
C ILE A 34 1.74 7.46 16.83
N ALA A 35 1.99 6.15 16.79
CA ALA A 35 1.89 5.30 17.97
C ALA A 35 2.84 5.75 19.10
N GLN A 36 4.04 6.20 18.76
CA GLN A 36 5.03 6.71 19.72
C GLN A 36 4.58 8.00 20.44
N THR A 37 3.66 8.78 19.86
CA THR A 37 3.17 10.02 20.50
C THR A 37 2.46 9.76 21.82
N GLU A 38 1.84 8.58 22.00
CA GLU A 38 1.17 8.19 23.25
C GLU A 38 2.10 8.26 24.48
N GLN A 39 3.37 7.90 24.31
CA GLN A 39 4.36 7.95 25.39
C GLN A 39 4.74 9.39 25.76
N LEU A 40 4.63 10.32 24.80
CA LEU A 40 4.94 11.74 24.99
C LEU A 40 3.75 12.47 25.62
N ASP A 41 2.52 12.06 25.30
CA ASP A 41 1.29 12.67 25.78
C ASP A 41 1.18 12.63 27.30
N GLY A 42 1.49 11.49 27.93
CA GLY A 42 1.42 11.36 29.39
C GLY A 42 2.33 12.35 30.14
N ARG A 43 3.35 12.91 29.49
CA ARG A 43 4.19 13.98 30.03
C ARG A 43 3.70 15.37 29.63
N ALA A 44 3.23 15.53 28.40
CA ALA A 44 2.77 16.82 27.86
C ALA A 44 1.45 17.30 28.49
N PHE A 45 0.58 16.38 28.86
CA PHE A 45 -0.76 16.65 29.42
C PHE A 45 -0.86 16.38 30.93
N ALA A 46 0.27 16.20 31.62
CA ALA A 46 0.29 15.81 33.03
C ALA A 46 -0.27 16.91 33.95
N GLY A 47 -1.46 16.66 34.52
CA GLY A 47 -1.95 17.36 35.72
C GLY A 47 -2.64 18.70 35.48
N ASP A 48 -2.80 19.13 34.24
CA ASP A 48 -3.41 20.41 33.92
C ASP A 48 -4.87 20.23 33.44
N VAL A 49 -5.82 20.76 34.20
CA VAL A 49 -7.26 20.55 33.99
C VAL A 49 -7.72 21.18 32.68
N GLU A 50 -7.06 22.26 32.25
CA GLU A 50 -7.42 22.99 31.03
C GLU A 50 -7.15 22.20 29.75
N VAL A 51 -6.28 21.18 29.79
CA VAL A 51 -5.90 20.39 28.60
C VAL A 51 -6.47 18.97 28.62
N TYR A 52 -7.30 18.62 29.60
CA TYR A 52 -7.87 17.27 29.74
C TYR A 52 -8.79 16.90 28.56
N GLU A 53 -9.64 17.82 28.11
CA GLU A 53 -10.52 17.62 26.95
C GLU A 53 -9.70 17.47 25.67
N ALA A 54 -8.73 18.37 25.44
CA ALA A 54 -7.83 18.31 24.29
C ALA A 54 -7.03 16.99 24.25
N HIS A 55 -6.59 16.47 25.40
CA HIS A 55 -5.93 15.17 25.49
C HIS A 55 -6.86 14.02 25.09
N GLY A 56 -8.13 14.06 25.51
CA GLY A 56 -9.15 13.08 25.11
C GLY A 56 -9.43 13.10 23.60
N GLU A 57 -9.63 14.28 23.02
CA GLU A 57 -9.81 14.46 21.58
C GLU A 57 -8.60 13.99 20.77
N TRP A 58 -7.39 14.31 21.26
CA TRP A 58 -6.15 13.85 20.66
C TRP A 58 -6.02 12.33 20.69
N ALA A 59 -6.31 11.69 21.81
CA ALA A 59 -6.29 10.23 21.93
C ALA A 59 -7.28 9.56 20.96
N GLY A 60 -8.50 10.12 20.84
CA GLY A 60 -9.50 9.66 19.86
C GLY A 60 -9.02 9.81 18.42
N THR A 61 -8.49 10.99 18.07
CA THR A 61 -7.94 11.28 16.74
C THR A 61 -6.76 10.36 16.39
N ARG A 62 -5.85 10.13 17.34
CA ARG A 62 -4.74 9.18 17.19
C ARG A 62 -5.26 7.78 16.88
N SER A 63 -6.25 7.29 17.63
CA SER A 63 -6.84 5.97 17.40
C SER A 63 -7.44 5.86 15.99
N MET A 64 -8.17 6.89 15.55
CA MET A 64 -8.70 6.95 14.18
C MET A 64 -7.59 6.93 13.12
N LEU A 65 -6.55 7.76 13.29
CA LEU A 65 -5.42 7.80 12.36
C LEU A 65 -4.69 6.46 12.29
N LEU A 66 -4.40 5.83 13.42
CA LEU A 66 -3.75 4.51 13.45
C LEU A 66 -4.56 3.45 12.68
N ASN A 67 -5.89 3.48 12.81
CA ASN A 67 -6.78 2.58 12.06
C ASN A 67 -6.77 2.90 10.55
N VAL A 68 -6.77 4.17 10.17
CA VAL A 68 -6.66 4.59 8.76
C VAL A 68 -5.33 4.12 8.16
N PHE A 69 -4.22 4.32 8.86
CA PHE A 69 -2.91 3.85 8.39
C PHE A 69 -2.87 2.32 8.26
N ALA A 70 -3.41 1.57 9.22
CA ALA A 70 -3.47 0.11 9.14
C ALA A 70 -4.27 -0.38 7.92
N ARG A 71 -5.45 0.22 7.66
CA ARG A 71 -6.26 -0.12 6.48
C ARG A 71 -5.59 0.28 5.17
N ASN A 72 -4.90 1.42 5.15
CA ASN A 72 -4.17 1.85 3.96
C ASN A 72 -3.00 0.91 3.65
N GLU A 73 -2.29 0.43 4.68
CA GLU A 73 -1.22 -0.57 4.56
C GLU A 73 -1.77 -1.85 3.91
N GLU A 74 -2.88 -2.39 4.44
CA GLU A 74 -3.56 -3.57 3.86
C GLU A 74 -4.01 -3.34 2.40
N ASN A 75 -4.60 -2.19 2.10
CA ASN A 75 -5.05 -1.86 0.75
C ASN A 75 -3.89 -1.74 -0.24
N LEU A 76 -2.76 -1.16 0.18
CA LEU A 76 -1.57 -1.03 -0.65
C LEU A 76 -0.92 -2.41 -0.90
N GLU A 77 -0.85 -3.28 0.10
CA GLU A 77 -0.39 -4.66 -0.08
C GLU A 77 -1.26 -5.44 -1.07
N LEU A 78 -2.59 -5.28 -0.97
CA LEU A 78 -3.52 -5.88 -1.93
C LEU A 78 -3.31 -5.34 -3.34
N ALA A 79 -3.12 -4.03 -3.50
CA ALA A 79 -2.83 -3.41 -4.79
C ALA A 79 -1.51 -3.91 -5.38
N GLN A 80 -0.46 -4.04 -4.55
CA GLN A 80 0.83 -4.61 -4.97
C GLN A 80 0.65 -6.04 -5.50
N LYS A 81 -0.06 -6.90 -4.76
CA LYS A 81 -0.34 -8.29 -5.16
C LYS A 81 -1.13 -8.34 -6.47
N ALA A 82 -2.15 -7.50 -6.60
CA ALA A 82 -2.98 -7.44 -7.80
C ALA A 82 -2.19 -7.04 -9.04
N LEU A 83 -1.31 -6.04 -8.94
CA LEU A 83 -0.46 -5.61 -10.07
C LEU A 83 0.52 -6.69 -10.51
N ILE A 84 1.13 -7.41 -9.56
CA ILE A 84 2.02 -8.54 -9.87
C ILE A 84 1.26 -9.66 -10.57
N GLU A 85 0.09 -10.04 -10.03
CA GLU A 85 -0.76 -11.09 -10.60
C GLU A 85 -1.21 -10.73 -12.03
N VAL A 86 -1.60 -9.48 -12.27
CA VAL A 86 -1.98 -9.01 -13.62
C VAL A 86 -0.79 -9.10 -14.56
N ALA A 87 0.40 -8.66 -14.14
CA ALA A 87 1.62 -8.75 -14.95
C ALA A 87 1.97 -10.21 -15.30
N ASP A 88 1.86 -11.13 -14.35
CA ASP A 88 2.15 -12.55 -14.56
C ASP A 88 1.15 -13.20 -15.54
N ARG A 89 -0.14 -12.85 -15.44
CA ARG A 89 -1.16 -13.30 -16.40
C ARG A 89 -0.90 -12.80 -17.82
N TYR A 90 -0.44 -11.57 -17.97
CA TYR A 90 -0.05 -11.03 -19.28
C TYR A 90 1.13 -11.80 -19.88
N ILE A 91 2.16 -12.11 -19.09
CA ILE A 91 3.32 -12.89 -19.54
C ILE A 91 2.89 -14.31 -19.94
N ALA A 92 2.03 -14.95 -19.15
CA ALA A 92 1.50 -16.27 -19.46
C ALA A 92 0.72 -16.27 -20.78
N ALA A 93 -0.19 -15.31 -20.97
CA ALA A 93 -0.97 -15.18 -22.20
C ALA A 93 -0.10 -14.89 -23.43
N ASP A 94 0.95 -14.06 -23.32
CA ASP A 94 1.89 -13.82 -24.43
C ASP A 94 2.68 -15.09 -24.77
N THR A 95 3.10 -15.85 -23.75
CA THR A 95 3.81 -17.13 -23.93
C THR A 95 2.93 -18.18 -24.61
N GLU A 96 1.68 -18.31 -24.17
CA GLU A 96 0.69 -19.21 -24.79
C GLU A 96 0.41 -18.84 -26.24
N ASN A 97 0.23 -17.55 -26.54
CA ASN A 97 0.05 -17.07 -27.90
C ASN A 97 1.28 -17.36 -28.78
N ARG A 98 2.51 -17.12 -28.28
CA ARG A 98 3.73 -17.45 -29.03
C ARG A 98 3.84 -18.95 -29.32
N ASN A 99 3.49 -19.80 -28.35
CA ASN A 99 3.53 -21.25 -28.53
C ASN A 99 2.43 -21.74 -29.50
N ALA A 100 1.23 -21.15 -29.45
CA ALA A 100 0.12 -21.52 -30.32
C ALA A 100 0.28 -21.04 -31.76
N PHE A 101 0.82 -19.84 -31.98
CA PHE A 101 0.97 -19.25 -33.33
C PHE A 101 2.38 -19.42 -33.92
N GLY A 102 3.41 -19.60 -33.11
CA GLY A 102 4.79 -19.86 -33.55
C GLY A 102 5.03 -21.27 -34.08
N GLY A 103 4.10 -22.21 -33.84
CA GLY A 103 4.14 -23.57 -34.40
C GLY A 103 3.44 -23.75 -35.75
N ILE A 104 2.86 -22.68 -36.34
CA ILE A 104 2.03 -22.75 -37.56
C ILE A 104 2.71 -22.13 -38.80
N LEU A 105 4.01 -21.80 -38.75
CA LEU A 105 4.75 -21.37 -39.95
C LEU A 105 5.74 -22.47 -40.38
N PRO A 106 5.59 -23.08 -41.58
CA PRO A 106 6.63 -23.90 -42.20
C PRO A 106 7.84 -23.07 -42.63
#